data_AF-A0A259PLF6-F1
#
_entry.id   AF-A0A259PLF6-F1
#
_cell.length_a   1.000
_cell.length_b   1.000
_cell.length_c   1.000
_cell.angle_alpha   90.00
_cell.angle_beta   90.00
_cell.angle_gamma   90.00
#
_symmetry.space_group_name_H-M   'P 1'
#
loop_
_entity.id
_entity.type
_entity.pdbx_description
1 polymer ?
#
loop_
_entity_poly.entity_id
_entity_poly.type
_entity_poly.pdbx_seq_one_letter_code
_entity_poly.pdbx_strand_id
1 'polypeptide(L)'
;MALIVLVAFLCFFQRLTMVWNQNFPFDSWGHLYFIVSVKRQRTGPFKPIWTDVVGGGYYHYPLLTHWFISLLPESILISRWVKVLNPIFEGVALLFCMLLSLWAGISPVTVSASGLLYIFTPMIFSKVGIGPTSYFSTRLYSELSTGMLLLLTFLPLPLDRSILILLVGLLVSYIALSSKFGLQMLFLVIIPAAFLSQKFYFLLAIIIGLTFSIFISKGVAIKIWREQWNHLLWYLSKVKTMPISDRNSFLNFKKAFSTSGLKEKVKNIAFLIVGKNSFTSTILKFPILVAIPILLFNNNN
;
A
#
# COMPACT_ATOMS: atom_id res chain seq x y z
N MET A 1 15.59 -20.66 10.62
CA MET A 1 15.77 -20.17 9.23
C MET A 1 14.88 -20.91 8.22
N ALA A 2 14.93 -22.26 8.14
CA ALA A 2 14.11 -23.04 7.18
C ALA A 2 12.61 -22.72 7.22
N LEU A 3 12.01 -22.62 8.42
CA LEU A 3 10.59 -22.27 8.56
C LEU A 3 10.25 -20.89 7.97
N ILE A 4 11.14 -19.91 8.09
CA ILE A 4 10.92 -18.53 7.59
C ILE A 4 10.93 -18.51 6.06
N VAL A 5 11.89 -19.20 5.46
CA VAL A 5 11.96 -19.38 4.01
C VAL A 5 10.72 -20.11 3.51
N LEU A 6 10.28 -21.15 4.23
CA LEU A 6 9.05 -21.88 3.90
C LEU A 6 7.82 -20.95 3.96
N VAL A 7 7.68 -20.11 4.98
CA VAL A 7 6.56 -19.15 5.10
C VAL A 7 6.57 -18.17 3.93
N ALA A 8 7.71 -17.58 3.58
CA ALA A 8 7.83 -16.68 2.44
C ALA A 8 7.50 -17.39 1.10
N PHE A 9 7.93 -18.64 0.95
CA PHE A 9 7.61 -19.47 -0.21
C PHE A 9 6.11 -19.78 -0.29
N LEU A 10 5.48 -20.15 0.83
CA LEU A 10 4.04 -20.36 0.92
C LEU A 10 3.26 -19.09 0.55
N CYS A 11 3.75 -17.90 0.95
CA CYS A 11 3.18 -16.63 0.52
C CYS A 11 3.22 -16.50 -1.01
N PHE A 12 4.39 -16.67 -1.62
CA PHE A 12 4.53 -16.62 -3.08
C PHE A 12 3.58 -17.61 -3.79
N PHE A 13 3.53 -18.86 -3.36
CA PHE A 13 2.67 -19.89 -3.99
C PHE A 13 1.18 -19.60 -3.82
N GLN A 14 0.75 -19.22 -2.62
CA GLN A 14 -0.63 -18.83 -2.38
C GLN A 14 -1.02 -17.64 -3.26
N ARG A 15 -0.15 -16.62 -3.40
CA ARG A 15 -0.42 -15.46 -4.25
C ARG A 15 -0.43 -15.84 -5.73
N LEU A 16 0.52 -16.66 -6.17
CA LEU A 16 0.60 -17.12 -7.56
C LEU A 16 -0.66 -17.87 -7.98
N THR A 17 -1.12 -18.81 -7.15
CA THR A 17 -2.35 -19.59 -7.44
C THR A 17 -3.60 -18.73 -7.51
N MET A 18 -3.69 -17.66 -6.70
CA MET A 18 -4.80 -16.71 -6.76
C MET A 18 -4.83 -15.91 -8.08
N VAL A 19 -3.69 -15.66 -8.72
CA VAL A 19 -3.59 -14.73 -9.86
C VAL A 19 -3.45 -15.42 -11.20
N TRP A 20 -2.97 -16.66 -11.21
CA TRP A 20 -2.60 -17.39 -12.42
C TRP A 20 -3.73 -17.42 -13.46
N ASN A 21 -4.94 -17.73 -13.00
CA ASN A 21 -6.13 -17.87 -13.86
C ASN A 21 -7.02 -16.62 -13.90
N GLN A 22 -6.63 -15.51 -13.27
CA GLN A 22 -7.48 -14.31 -13.25
C GLN A 22 -7.14 -13.34 -14.38
N ASN A 23 -8.15 -12.73 -14.99
CA ASN A 23 -7.97 -11.68 -16.00
C ASN A 23 -7.52 -10.35 -15.39
N PHE A 24 -6.75 -9.57 -16.13
CA PHE A 24 -6.31 -8.26 -15.66
C PHE A 24 -7.50 -7.30 -15.50
N PRO A 25 -7.68 -6.68 -14.32
CA PRO A 25 -8.65 -5.62 -14.16
C PRO A 25 -8.19 -4.36 -14.90
N PHE A 26 -9.13 -3.46 -15.15
CA PHE A 26 -8.88 -2.16 -15.79
C PHE A 26 -7.70 -1.37 -15.16
N ASP A 27 -7.63 -1.32 -13.83
CA ASP A 27 -6.57 -0.61 -13.10
C ASP A 27 -5.17 -1.17 -13.40
N SER A 28 -5.06 -2.50 -13.55
CA SER A 28 -3.80 -3.15 -13.92
C SER A 28 -3.38 -2.80 -15.34
N TRP A 29 -4.32 -2.77 -16.28
CA TRP A 29 -4.05 -2.33 -17.65
C TRP A 29 -3.57 -0.88 -17.69
N GLY A 30 -4.18 0.02 -16.90
CA GLY A 30 -3.72 1.40 -16.79
C GLY A 30 -2.27 1.51 -16.30
N HIS A 31 -1.90 0.74 -15.28
CA HIS A 31 -0.52 0.72 -14.78
C HIS A 31 0.48 0.10 -15.75
N LEU A 32 0.11 -1.01 -16.42
CA LEU A 32 0.93 -1.63 -17.47
C LEU A 32 1.14 -0.67 -18.63
N TYR A 33 0.08 0.03 -19.05
CA TYR A 33 0.16 1.07 -20.07
C TYR A 33 1.18 2.16 -19.68
N PHE A 34 1.13 2.68 -18.45
CA PHE A 34 2.11 3.66 -18.01
C PHE A 34 3.54 3.12 -18.00
N ILE A 35 3.77 1.87 -17.58
CA ILE A 35 5.10 1.25 -17.59
C ILE A 35 5.64 1.11 -19.01
N VAL A 36 4.82 0.60 -19.93
CA VAL A 36 5.20 0.45 -21.33
C VAL A 36 5.45 1.81 -21.97
N SER A 37 4.63 2.82 -21.67
CA SER A 37 4.84 4.19 -22.12
C SER A 37 6.15 4.78 -21.60
N VAL A 38 6.45 4.62 -20.31
CA VAL A 38 7.75 5.03 -19.74
C VAL A 38 8.92 4.36 -20.46
N LYS A 39 8.81 3.05 -20.74
CA LYS A 39 9.83 2.29 -21.46
C LYS A 39 10.04 2.79 -22.88
N ARG A 40 8.95 2.87 -23.66
CA ARG A 40 8.98 3.24 -25.09
C ARG A 40 9.43 4.69 -25.30
N GLN A 41 9.00 5.60 -24.42
CA GLN A 41 9.39 7.01 -24.47
C GLN A 41 10.77 7.27 -23.83
N ARG A 42 11.39 6.26 -23.21
CA ARG A 42 12.69 6.36 -22.52
C ARG A 42 12.73 7.48 -21.49
N THR A 43 11.62 7.70 -20.80
CA THR A 43 11.48 8.77 -19.80
C THR A 43 12.00 8.30 -18.44
N GLY A 44 12.69 9.19 -17.71
CA GLY A 44 13.06 8.93 -16.31
C GLY A 44 11.86 9.03 -15.35
N PRO A 45 12.04 8.68 -14.07
CA PRO A 45 10.95 8.59 -13.08
C PRO A 45 10.32 9.95 -12.71
N PHE A 46 10.95 11.04 -13.12
CA PHE A 46 10.54 12.42 -12.81
C PHE A 46 10.16 13.22 -14.06
N LYS A 47 10.04 12.59 -15.23
CA LYS A 47 9.57 13.24 -16.45
C LYS A 47 8.13 12.83 -16.74
N PRO A 48 7.29 13.72 -17.29
CA PRO A 48 5.96 13.33 -17.74
C PRO A 48 6.05 12.32 -18.87
N ILE A 49 5.01 11.52 -19.02
CA ILE A 49 4.79 10.67 -20.18
C ILE A 49 3.68 11.24 -21.04
N TRP A 50 3.79 11.10 -22.36
CA TRP A 50 2.68 11.35 -23.27
C TRP A 50 1.70 10.18 -23.20
N THR A 51 0.41 10.46 -22.96
CA THR A 51 -0.64 9.44 -23.01
C THR A 51 -1.39 9.53 -24.35
N ASP A 52 -1.26 8.48 -25.15
CA ASP A 52 -2.02 8.28 -26.38
C ASP A 52 -3.38 7.64 -26.08
N VAL A 53 -4.29 8.46 -25.54
CA VAL A 53 -5.69 8.11 -25.26
C VAL A 53 -6.59 9.29 -25.67
N VAL A 54 -7.91 9.09 -25.76
CA VAL A 54 -8.84 10.20 -26.07
C VAL A 54 -8.72 11.29 -25.00
N GLY A 55 -8.40 12.53 -25.41
CA GLY A 55 -8.08 13.63 -24.50
C GLY A 55 -6.71 13.53 -23.84
N GLY A 56 -5.82 12.72 -24.43
CA GLY A 56 -4.47 12.46 -23.96
C GLY A 56 -3.54 13.68 -24.03
N GLY A 57 -2.48 13.63 -23.24
CA GLY A 57 -1.54 14.74 -23.09
C GLY A 57 -0.33 14.35 -22.26
N TYR A 58 0.45 15.34 -21.84
CA TYR A 58 1.52 15.10 -20.88
C TYR A 58 0.95 14.82 -19.49
N TYR A 59 1.21 13.62 -18.99
CA TYR A 59 0.74 13.17 -17.69
C TYR A 59 1.84 13.27 -16.64
N HIS A 60 1.63 14.12 -15.64
CA HIS A 60 2.51 14.29 -14.49
C HIS A 60 2.05 13.40 -13.32
N TYR A 61 2.72 12.27 -13.13
CA TYR A 61 2.39 11.27 -12.12
C TYR A 61 3.64 10.81 -11.36
N PRO A 62 3.53 10.33 -10.11
CA PRO A 62 4.64 9.67 -9.43
C PRO A 62 4.98 8.36 -10.15
N LEU A 63 5.90 8.43 -11.11
CA LEU A 63 6.25 7.33 -12.01
C LEU A 63 7.44 6.50 -11.51
N LEU A 64 7.94 6.70 -10.28
CA LEU A 64 9.15 6.02 -9.82
C LEU A 64 9.03 4.49 -9.88
N THR A 65 7.90 3.95 -9.41
CA THR A 65 7.65 2.50 -9.47
C THR A 65 7.39 2.04 -10.91
N HIS A 66 6.66 2.82 -11.72
CA HIS A 66 6.45 2.50 -13.14
C HIS A 66 7.79 2.44 -13.89
N TRP A 67 8.68 3.39 -13.61
CA TRP A 67 10.02 3.45 -14.18
C TRP A 67 10.88 2.28 -13.73
N PHE A 68 10.88 1.92 -12.44
CA PHE A 68 11.63 0.77 -11.96
C PHE A 68 11.20 -0.53 -12.66
N ILE A 69 9.89 -0.73 -12.82
CA ILE A 69 9.35 -1.93 -13.48
C ILE A 69 9.59 -1.89 -15.01
N SER A 70 9.67 -0.69 -15.61
CA SER A 70 9.96 -0.50 -17.04
C SER A 70 11.35 -1.00 -17.47
N LEU A 71 12.24 -1.22 -16.50
CA LEU A 71 13.56 -1.80 -16.74
C LEU A 71 13.47 -3.26 -17.21
N LEU A 72 12.39 -3.97 -16.88
CA LEU A 72 12.15 -5.33 -17.36
C LEU A 72 11.96 -5.38 -18.88
N PRO A 73 12.38 -6.45 -19.58
CA PRO A 73 12.12 -6.63 -21.01
C PRO A 73 10.65 -6.44 -21.38
N GLU A 74 10.39 -5.78 -22.51
CA GLU A 74 9.02 -5.51 -22.96
C GLU A 74 8.24 -6.81 -23.18
N SER A 75 8.91 -7.86 -23.64
CA SER A 75 8.36 -9.22 -23.77
C SER A 75 7.77 -9.76 -22.47
N ILE A 76 8.35 -9.43 -21.32
CA ILE A 76 7.79 -9.82 -20.01
C ILE A 76 6.55 -8.97 -19.69
N LEU A 77 6.65 -7.64 -19.90
CA LEU A 77 5.61 -6.67 -19.55
C LEU A 77 4.29 -6.89 -20.31
N ILE A 78 4.38 -7.29 -21.59
CA ILE A 78 3.20 -7.56 -22.43
C ILE A 78 2.69 -9.01 -22.32
N SER A 79 3.42 -9.87 -21.61
CA SER A 79 3.06 -11.28 -21.46
C SER A 79 2.18 -11.53 -20.24
N ARG A 80 1.60 -12.74 -20.18
CA ARG A 80 0.92 -13.23 -18.97
C ARG A 80 1.83 -13.29 -17.74
N TRP A 81 3.15 -13.33 -17.91
CA TRP A 81 4.12 -13.47 -16.81
C TRP A 81 4.20 -12.22 -15.93
N VAL A 82 3.73 -11.07 -16.39
CA VAL A 82 3.71 -9.84 -15.56
C VAL A 82 2.81 -10.01 -14.32
N LYS A 83 1.85 -10.96 -14.33
CA LYS A 83 1.04 -11.35 -13.15
C LYS A 83 1.88 -11.93 -12.01
N VAL A 84 3.03 -12.51 -12.31
CA VAL A 84 3.89 -13.19 -11.33
C VAL A 84 4.73 -12.20 -10.53
N LEU A 85 4.92 -10.97 -11.04
CA LEU A 85 5.74 -9.95 -10.37
C LEU A 85 5.24 -9.63 -8.96
N ASN A 86 3.94 -9.36 -8.79
CA ASN A 86 3.38 -9.05 -7.48
C ASN A 86 3.58 -10.18 -6.45
N PRO A 87 3.23 -11.45 -6.76
CA PRO A 87 3.57 -12.58 -5.89
C PRO A 87 5.06 -12.65 -5.50
N ILE A 88 5.97 -12.42 -6.46
CA ILE A 88 7.42 -12.42 -6.17
C ILE A 88 7.75 -11.31 -5.18
N PHE A 89 7.30 -10.08 -5.44
CA PHE A 89 7.57 -8.94 -4.57
C PHE A 89 6.97 -9.12 -3.17
N GLU A 90 5.77 -9.67 -3.04
CA GLU A 90 5.19 -10.00 -1.73
C GLU A 90 6.02 -11.04 -0.98
N GLY A 91 6.38 -12.16 -1.62
CA GLY A 91 7.17 -13.21 -0.99
C GLY A 91 8.54 -12.71 -0.52
N VAL A 92 9.22 -11.93 -1.37
CA VAL A 92 10.52 -11.31 -1.06
C VAL A 92 10.38 -10.28 0.06
N ALA A 93 9.36 -9.42 0.01
CA ALA A 93 9.12 -8.43 1.05
C ALA A 93 8.78 -9.08 2.39
N LEU A 94 7.93 -10.12 2.40
CA LEU A 94 7.63 -10.88 3.61
C LEU A 94 8.89 -11.51 4.20
N LEU A 95 9.71 -12.16 3.37
CA LEU A 95 10.98 -12.73 3.79
C LEU A 95 11.87 -11.66 4.44
N PHE A 96 12.02 -10.50 3.78
CA PHE A 96 12.80 -9.39 4.29
C PHE A 96 12.26 -8.90 5.64
N CYS A 97 10.95 -8.68 5.77
CA CYS A 97 10.31 -8.26 7.01
C CYS A 97 10.52 -9.25 8.16
N MET A 98 10.46 -10.55 7.86
CA MET A 98 10.70 -11.61 8.85
C MET A 98 12.16 -11.64 9.30
N LEU A 99 13.11 -11.51 8.36
CA LEU A 99 14.54 -11.42 8.67
C LEU A 99 14.86 -10.17 9.50
N LEU A 100 14.25 -9.02 9.15
CA LEU A 100 14.39 -7.78 9.90
C LEU A 100 13.85 -7.92 11.33
N SER A 101 12.71 -8.60 11.51
CA SER A 101 12.13 -8.86 12.82
C SER A 101 13.00 -9.79 13.68
N LEU A 102 13.59 -10.84 13.07
CA LEU A 102 14.57 -11.68 13.77
C LEU A 102 15.79 -10.88 14.22
N TRP A 103 16.29 -10.00 13.35
CA TRP A 103 17.45 -9.17 13.65
C TRP A 103 17.15 -8.15 14.76
N ALA A 104 15.90 -7.71 14.87
CA ALA A 104 15.41 -6.94 16.02
C ALA A 104 15.27 -7.76 17.32
N GLY A 105 15.63 -9.04 17.33
CA GLY A 105 15.57 -9.92 18.50
C GLY A 105 14.20 -10.55 18.76
N ILE A 106 13.24 -10.44 17.82
CA ILE A 106 11.93 -11.09 17.97
C ILE A 106 12.09 -12.60 17.81
N SER A 107 11.40 -13.37 18.67
CA SER A 107 11.53 -14.84 18.67
C SER A 107 11.13 -15.44 17.31
N PRO A 108 11.82 -16.49 16.83
CA PRO A 108 11.48 -17.13 15.55
C PRO A 108 10.04 -17.66 15.47
N VAL A 109 9.48 -18.08 16.61
CA VAL A 109 8.09 -18.55 16.71
C VAL A 109 7.14 -17.40 16.44
N THR A 110 7.32 -16.24 17.10
CA THR A 110 6.49 -15.05 16.90
C THR A 110 6.60 -14.52 15.48
N VAL A 111 7.81 -14.48 14.91
CA VAL A 111 8.04 -14.06 13.52
C VAL A 111 7.30 -14.98 12.53
N SER A 112 7.42 -16.30 12.71
CA SER A 112 6.78 -17.29 11.84
C SER A 112 5.25 -17.25 11.95
N ALA A 113 4.72 -17.15 13.17
CA ALA A 113 3.30 -17.00 13.42
C ALA A 113 2.73 -15.71 12.79
N SER A 114 3.46 -14.59 12.92
CA SER A 114 3.07 -13.31 12.29
C SER A 114 3.08 -13.40 10.77
N GLY A 115 4.07 -14.08 10.18
CA GLY A 115 4.13 -14.32 8.74
C GLY A 115 2.98 -15.20 8.24
N LEU A 116 2.63 -16.26 8.96
CA LEU A 116 1.46 -17.09 8.65
C LEU A 116 0.15 -16.29 8.77
N LEU A 117 -0.01 -15.48 9.83
CA LEU A 117 -1.16 -14.58 9.97
C LEU A 117 -1.26 -13.62 8.78
N TYR A 118 -0.15 -13.04 8.32
CA TYR A 118 -0.11 -12.19 7.13
C TYR A 118 -0.61 -12.92 5.87
N ILE A 119 -0.13 -14.15 5.64
CA ILE A 119 -0.52 -15.00 4.50
C ILE A 119 -2.04 -15.26 4.51
N PHE A 120 -2.60 -15.54 5.69
CA PHE A 120 -4.00 -15.93 5.86
C PHE A 120 -4.96 -14.78 6.16
N THR A 121 -4.50 -13.53 6.25
CA THR A 121 -5.38 -12.37 6.50
C THR A 121 -6.20 -12.03 5.24
N PRO A 122 -7.49 -12.41 5.14
CA PRO A 122 -8.20 -12.45 3.85
C PRO A 122 -8.48 -11.05 3.27
N MET A 123 -8.52 -10.03 4.12
CA MET A 123 -8.93 -8.68 3.72
C MET A 123 -7.88 -7.91 2.95
N ILE A 124 -6.58 -8.19 3.14
CA ILE A 124 -5.52 -7.59 2.32
C ILE A 124 -5.67 -8.03 0.86
N PHE A 125 -6.30 -9.18 0.61
CA PHE A 125 -6.34 -9.86 -0.69
C PHE A 125 -7.74 -9.95 -1.33
N SER A 126 -8.75 -9.34 -0.70
CA SER A 126 -10.12 -9.42 -1.19
C SER A 126 -10.39 -8.38 -2.31
N LYS A 127 -11.07 -8.81 -3.38
CA LYS A 127 -11.69 -7.90 -4.36
C LYS A 127 -12.71 -6.93 -3.73
N VAL A 128 -13.17 -7.29 -2.53
CA VAL A 128 -14.29 -6.67 -1.84
C VAL A 128 -13.84 -5.48 -0.96
N GLY A 129 -12.56 -5.34 -0.65
CA GLY A 129 -12.04 -4.24 0.17
C GLY A 129 -10.82 -3.57 -0.45
N ILE A 130 -10.97 -2.33 -0.90
CA ILE A 130 -9.88 -1.44 -1.36
C ILE A 130 -9.00 -2.08 -2.45
N GLY A 131 -9.65 -2.61 -3.48
CA GLY A 131 -9.02 -3.05 -4.72
C GLY A 131 -8.15 -4.30 -4.60
N PRO A 132 -8.02 -5.07 -5.69
CA PRO A 132 -7.33 -6.34 -5.65
C PRO A 132 -5.79 -6.16 -5.70
N THR A 133 -5.12 -6.47 -4.59
CA THR A 133 -3.65 -6.59 -4.46
C THR A 133 -3.07 -7.78 -5.23
N SER A 134 -3.94 -8.73 -5.57
CA SER A 134 -3.59 -9.90 -6.37
C SER A 134 -3.15 -9.52 -7.79
N TYR A 135 -3.62 -8.41 -8.37
CA TYR A 135 -3.19 -8.04 -9.73
C TYR A 135 -2.07 -7.03 -9.71
N PHE A 136 -1.27 -7.07 -10.79
CA PHE A 136 -0.22 -6.10 -11.04
C PHE A 136 -0.74 -4.66 -10.85
N SER A 137 -0.22 -3.97 -9.85
CA SER A 137 -0.59 -2.59 -9.50
C SER A 137 0.56 -1.96 -8.72
N THR A 138 0.80 -0.67 -8.95
CA THR A 138 1.80 0.07 -8.16
C THR A 138 1.35 0.28 -6.71
N ARG A 139 0.07 0.02 -6.39
CA ARG A 139 -0.46 0.10 -5.02
C ARG A 139 0.26 -0.87 -4.08
N LEU A 140 0.50 -2.11 -4.52
CA LEU A 140 1.18 -3.12 -3.71
C LEU A 140 2.54 -2.62 -3.22
N TYR A 141 3.32 -1.99 -4.10
CA TYR A 141 4.64 -1.47 -3.76
C TYR A 141 4.56 -0.40 -2.67
N SER A 142 3.54 0.48 -2.73
CA SER A 142 3.33 1.47 -1.67
C SER A 142 2.88 0.83 -0.36
N GLU A 143 2.04 -0.21 -0.41
CA GLU A 143 1.64 -0.97 0.79
C GLU A 143 2.83 -1.67 1.43
N LEU A 144 3.64 -2.39 0.65
CA LEU A 144 4.86 -3.06 1.11
C LEU A 144 5.86 -2.05 1.69
N SER A 145 6.08 -0.94 1.00
CA SER A 145 7.01 0.11 1.47
C SER A 145 6.50 0.79 2.74
N THR A 146 5.20 1.02 2.85
CA THR A 146 4.59 1.57 4.08
C THR A 146 4.67 0.56 5.23
N GLY A 147 4.49 -0.73 4.95
CA GLY A 147 4.72 -1.80 5.93
C GLY A 147 6.17 -1.83 6.42
N MET A 148 7.14 -1.77 5.51
CA MET A 148 8.56 -1.65 5.86
C MET A 148 8.85 -0.39 6.68
N LEU A 149 8.20 0.73 6.35
CA LEU A 149 8.33 1.98 7.11
C LEU A 149 7.84 1.81 8.54
N LEU A 150 6.70 1.15 8.74
CA LEU A 150 6.19 0.82 10.08
C LEU A 150 7.14 -0.12 10.83
N LEU A 151 7.74 -1.10 10.17
CA LEU A 151 8.69 -2.01 10.80
C LEU A 151 9.98 -1.29 11.22
N LEU A 152 10.59 -0.48 10.35
CA LEU A 152 11.73 0.36 10.72
C LEU A 152 11.36 1.30 11.87
N THR A 153 10.10 1.72 11.93
CA THR A 153 9.62 2.67 12.93
C THR A 153 9.41 2.03 14.30
N PHE A 154 8.83 0.82 14.35
CA PHE A 154 8.33 0.23 15.59
C PHE A 154 9.14 -0.96 16.08
N LEU A 155 9.96 -1.59 15.23
CA LEU A 155 10.84 -2.66 15.71
C LEU A 155 12.01 -2.06 16.50
N PRO A 156 12.43 -2.72 17.60
CA PRO A 156 13.61 -2.34 18.37
C PRO A 156 14.89 -2.77 17.64
N LEU A 157 15.17 -2.17 16.49
CA LEU A 157 16.35 -2.47 15.70
C LEU A 157 17.61 -1.98 16.43
N PRO A 158 18.70 -2.77 16.45
CA PRO A 158 19.97 -2.38 17.08
C PRO A 158 20.76 -1.42 16.18
N LEU A 159 20.10 -0.36 15.69
CA LEU A 159 20.67 0.66 14.82
C LEU A 159 20.84 1.98 15.58
N ASP A 160 21.91 2.70 15.25
CA ASP A 160 22.04 4.09 15.68
C ASP A 160 20.86 4.92 15.14
N ARG A 161 20.42 5.89 15.95
CA ARG A 161 19.25 6.72 15.63
C ARG A 161 19.45 7.50 14.33
N SER A 162 20.67 7.94 14.02
CA SER A 162 20.98 8.69 12.80
C SER A 162 20.82 7.83 11.56
N ILE A 163 21.29 6.57 11.63
CA ILE A 163 21.13 5.59 10.55
C ILE A 163 19.65 5.30 10.35
N LEU A 164 18.89 5.14 11.43
CA LEU A 164 17.46 4.88 11.34
C LEU A 164 16.71 6.05 10.69
N ILE A 165 17.02 7.29 11.08
CA ILE A 165 16.44 8.50 10.47
C ILE A 165 16.74 8.55 8.96
N LEU A 166 17.99 8.22 8.56
CA LEU A 166 18.37 8.18 7.16
C LEU A 166 17.59 7.12 6.38
N LEU A 167 17.53 5.87 6.87
CA LEU A 167 16.82 4.77 6.21
C LEU A 167 15.32 5.06 6.08
N VAL A 168 14.70 5.58 7.15
CA VAL A 168 13.30 6.00 7.15
C VAL A 168 13.10 7.16 6.16
N GLY A 169 13.97 8.16 6.16
CA GLY A 169 13.90 9.29 5.23
C GLY A 169 13.99 8.86 3.76
N LEU A 170 14.93 7.96 3.42
CA LEU A 170 15.04 7.39 2.08
C LEU A 170 13.76 6.63 1.68
N LEU A 171 13.20 5.85 2.60
CA LEU A 171 11.96 5.12 2.35
C LEU A 171 10.76 6.04 2.20
N VAL A 172 10.65 7.11 3.00
CA VAL A 172 9.62 8.16 2.83
C VAL A 172 9.75 8.82 1.46
N SER A 173 10.97 9.15 1.02
CA SER A 173 11.21 9.71 -0.31
C SER A 173 10.73 8.76 -1.41
N TYR A 174 11.06 7.47 -1.31
CA TYR A 174 10.56 6.45 -2.23
C TYR A 174 9.03 6.41 -2.23
N ILE A 175 8.40 6.34 -1.06
CA ILE A 175 6.94 6.28 -0.93
C ILE A 175 6.28 7.50 -1.59
N ALA A 176 6.78 8.71 -1.31
CA ALA A 176 6.23 9.96 -1.83
C ALA A 176 6.36 10.10 -3.36
N LEU A 177 7.34 9.42 -3.97
CA LEU A 177 7.59 9.41 -5.42
C LEU A 177 7.02 8.18 -6.13
N SER A 178 6.56 7.16 -5.40
CA SER A 178 6.10 5.87 -5.93
C SER A 178 4.62 5.88 -6.35
N SER A 179 3.73 6.45 -5.53
CA SER A 179 2.31 6.49 -5.84
C SER A 179 1.54 7.51 -4.99
N LYS A 180 0.36 7.89 -5.48
CA LYS A 180 -0.59 8.72 -4.73
C LYS A 180 -1.09 8.06 -3.44
N PHE A 181 -1.20 6.73 -3.42
CA PHE A 181 -1.64 5.98 -2.23
C PHE A 181 -0.56 5.98 -1.15
N GLY A 182 0.71 5.91 -1.53
CA GLY A 182 1.83 6.06 -0.61
C GLY A 182 1.81 7.40 0.11
N LEU A 183 1.59 8.49 -0.64
CA LEU A 183 1.47 9.83 -0.06
C LEU A 183 0.28 9.92 0.92
N GLN A 184 -0.88 9.37 0.55
CA GLN A 184 -2.04 9.30 1.44
C GLN A 184 -1.75 8.53 2.73
N MET A 185 -1.07 7.39 2.65
CA MET A 185 -0.68 6.61 3.83
C MET A 185 0.29 7.36 4.74
N LEU A 186 1.25 8.10 4.18
CA LEU A 186 2.15 8.94 4.98
C LEU A 186 1.37 9.94 5.85
N PHE A 187 0.45 10.69 5.25
CA PHE A 187 -0.30 11.72 5.97
C PHE A 187 -1.41 11.18 6.87
N LEU A 188 -2.15 10.15 6.44
CA LEU A 188 -3.34 9.68 7.15
C LEU A 188 -3.05 8.57 8.17
N VAL A 189 -1.94 7.86 8.03
CA VAL A 189 -1.60 6.71 8.89
C VAL A 189 -0.30 6.97 9.64
N ILE A 190 0.78 7.27 8.91
CA ILE A 190 2.13 7.30 9.51
C ILE A 190 2.32 8.50 10.43
N ILE A 191 1.95 9.71 10.00
CA ILE A 191 2.07 10.91 10.85
C ILE A 191 1.24 10.75 12.14
N PRO A 192 -0.07 10.42 12.09
CA PRO A 192 -0.85 10.15 13.31
C PRO A 192 -0.24 9.06 14.19
N ALA A 193 0.22 7.95 13.60
CA ALA A 193 0.86 6.87 14.35
C ALA A 193 2.14 7.34 15.07
N ALA A 194 2.95 8.20 14.45
CA ALA A 194 4.15 8.78 15.06
C ALA A 194 3.81 9.70 16.25
N PHE A 195 2.77 10.53 16.12
CA PHE A 195 2.29 11.37 17.22
C PHE A 195 1.75 10.55 18.39
N LEU A 196 0.87 9.59 18.10
CA LEU A 196 0.27 8.72 19.12
C LEU A 196 1.36 7.97 19.87
N SER A 197 2.29 7.35 19.15
CA SER A 197 3.39 6.59 19.75
C SER A 197 4.51 7.43 20.38
N GLN A 198 4.41 8.76 20.35
CA GLN A 198 5.41 9.72 20.84
C GLN A 198 6.81 9.52 20.22
N LYS A 199 6.87 9.03 18.98
CA LYS A 199 8.13 8.76 18.27
C LYS A 199 8.47 9.93 17.34
N PHE A 200 8.71 11.11 17.90
CA PHE A 200 8.90 12.36 17.14
C PHE A 200 10.09 12.37 16.17
N TYR A 201 11.11 11.55 16.41
CA TYR A 201 12.23 11.42 15.47
C TYR A 201 11.80 10.89 14.08
N PHE A 202 10.65 10.21 13.98
CA PHE A 202 10.06 9.86 12.68
C PHE A 202 9.49 11.05 11.94
N LEU A 203 8.97 12.05 12.64
CA LEU A 203 8.52 13.28 11.98
C LEU A 203 9.70 14.00 11.32
N LEU A 204 10.86 14.02 11.99
CA LEU A 204 12.10 14.53 11.39
C LEU A 204 12.51 13.70 10.16
N ALA A 205 12.47 12.37 10.25
CA ALA A 205 12.77 11.49 9.12
C ALA A 205 11.80 11.72 7.94
N ILE A 206 10.51 11.98 8.21
CA ILE A 206 9.51 12.33 7.19
C ILE A 206 9.88 13.65 6.51
N ILE A 207 10.23 14.68 7.28
CA ILE A 207 10.65 15.98 6.74
C ILE A 207 11.88 15.81 5.85
N ILE A 208 12.90 15.06 6.32
CA ILE A 208 14.12 14.75 5.55
C ILE A 208 13.76 14.01 4.26
N GLY A 209 12.90 12.99 4.33
CA GLY A 209 12.49 12.21 3.18
C GLY A 209 11.73 13.02 2.13
N LEU A 210 10.79 13.86 2.56
CA LEU A 210 10.07 14.77 1.66
C LEU A 210 11.03 15.79 1.03
N THR A 211 11.92 16.36 1.83
CA THR A 211 12.95 17.29 1.35
C THR A 211 13.86 16.63 0.32
N PHE A 212 14.34 15.42 0.61
CA PHE A 212 15.15 14.62 -0.31
C PHE A 212 14.40 14.31 -1.61
N SER A 213 13.11 13.99 -1.53
CA SER A 213 12.28 13.74 -2.71
C SER A 213 12.14 14.98 -3.62
N ILE A 214 12.07 16.18 -3.02
CA ILE A 214 12.07 17.46 -3.76
C ILE A 214 13.42 17.66 -4.45
N PHE A 215 14.53 17.47 -3.73
CA PHE A 215 15.87 17.65 -4.29
C PHE A 215 16.17 16.67 -5.42
N ILE A 216 15.96 15.36 -5.22
CA ILE A 216 16.28 14.34 -6.23
C ILE A 216 15.42 14.46 -7.48
N SER A 217 14.18 14.93 -7.33
CA SER A 217 13.25 15.17 -8.45
C SER A 217 13.40 16.57 -9.07
N LYS A 218 14.34 17.41 -8.58
CA LYS A 218 14.51 18.81 -9.01
C LYS A 218 13.20 19.61 -8.95
N GLY A 219 12.42 19.43 -7.89
CA GLY A 219 11.15 20.12 -7.65
C GLY A 219 9.93 19.53 -8.37
N VAL A 220 10.10 18.49 -9.20
CA VAL A 220 8.95 17.84 -9.87
C VAL A 220 7.99 17.20 -8.85
N ALA A 221 8.50 16.69 -7.73
CA ALA A 221 7.67 16.16 -6.64
C ALA A 221 6.59 17.14 -6.19
N ILE A 222 6.91 18.43 -6.06
CA ILE A 222 5.96 19.47 -5.65
C ILE A 222 4.83 19.61 -6.67
N LYS A 223 5.16 19.59 -7.97
CA LYS A 223 4.15 19.65 -9.04
C LYS A 223 3.23 18.44 -8.97
N ILE A 224 3.80 17.24 -8.82
CA ILE A 224 3.03 16.00 -8.68
C ILE A 224 2.09 16.08 -7.48
N TRP A 225 2.57 16.48 -6.31
CA TRP A 225 1.75 16.56 -5.10
C TRP A 225 0.65 17.60 -5.21
N ARG A 226 0.93 18.75 -5.84
CA ARG A 226 -0.08 19.77 -6.15
C ARG A 226 -1.18 19.22 -7.06
N GLU A 227 -0.82 18.50 -8.12
CA GLU A 227 -1.81 17.85 -8.99
C GLU A 227 -2.65 16.81 -8.24
N GLN A 228 -2.02 16.00 -7.37
CA GLN A 228 -2.77 15.05 -6.53
C GLN A 228 -3.73 15.77 -5.57
N TRP A 229 -3.31 16.88 -4.98
CA TRP A 229 -4.15 17.69 -4.12
C TRP A 229 -5.35 18.27 -4.87
N ASN A 230 -5.11 18.87 -6.04
CA ASN A 230 -6.17 19.41 -6.91
C ASN A 230 -7.15 18.32 -7.32
N HIS A 231 -6.64 17.14 -7.69
CA HIS A 231 -7.48 15.98 -8.00
C HIS A 231 -8.32 15.53 -6.81
N LEU A 232 -7.78 15.54 -5.59
CA LEU A 232 -8.54 15.22 -4.37
C LEU A 232 -9.64 16.25 -4.10
N LEU A 233 -9.36 17.55 -4.25
CA LEU A 233 -10.36 18.61 -4.12
C LEU A 233 -11.49 18.45 -5.15
N TRP A 234 -11.12 18.20 -6.42
CA TRP A 234 -12.09 17.91 -7.48
C TRP A 234 -12.92 16.67 -7.12
N TYR A 235 -12.29 15.60 -6.66
CA TYR A 235 -12.97 14.37 -6.27
C TYR A 235 -13.94 14.58 -5.12
N LEU A 236 -13.57 15.36 -4.09
CA LEU A 236 -14.46 15.75 -3.00
C LEU A 236 -15.69 16.49 -3.51
N SER A 237 -15.56 17.33 -4.55
CA SER A 237 -16.70 18.02 -5.16
C SER A 237 -17.66 17.07 -5.92
N LYS A 238 -17.15 15.92 -6.38
CA LYS A 238 -17.92 14.96 -7.20
C LYS A 238 -18.35 13.70 -6.44
N VAL A 239 -17.82 13.44 -5.24
CA VAL A 239 -18.02 12.17 -4.53
C VAL A 239 -19.50 11.84 -4.32
N LYS A 240 -20.36 12.85 -4.13
CA LYS A 240 -21.81 12.69 -3.92
C LYS A 240 -22.54 12.15 -5.16
N THR A 241 -22.04 12.45 -6.35
CA THR A 241 -22.66 12.03 -7.62
C THR A 241 -22.04 10.76 -8.20
N MET A 242 -20.96 10.27 -7.59
CA MET A 242 -20.30 9.05 -8.04
C MET A 242 -20.98 7.80 -7.47
N PRO A 243 -20.94 6.65 -8.17
CA PRO A 243 -21.52 5.38 -7.71
C PRO A 243 -21.01 4.87 -6.34
N ILE A 244 -19.94 5.46 -5.83
CA ILE A 244 -19.28 5.12 -4.57
C ILE A 244 -19.73 5.98 -3.38
N SER A 245 -20.62 6.96 -3.58
CA SER A 245 -21.08 7.90 -2.55
C SER A 245 -21.62 7.20 -1.30
N ASP A 246 -22.34 6.08 -1.50
CA ASP A 246 -22.97 5.31 -0.43
C ASP A 246 -22.04 4.30 0.26
N ARG A 247 -20.77 4.22 -0.16
CA ARG A 247 -19.85 3.18 0.28
C ARG A 247 -19.63 3.17 1.80
N ASN A 248 -19.66 4.35 2.43
CA ASN A 248 -19.49 4.53 3.88
C ASN A 248 -20.77 5.00 4.59
N SER A 249 -21.93 4.86 3.96
CA SER A 249 -23.21 5.35 4.52
C SER A 249 -23.73 4.45 5.64
N PHE A 250 -23.96 5.03 6.82
CA PHE A 250 -24.61 4.36 7.96
C PHE A 250 -26.06 3.91 7.64
N LEU A 251 -26.71 4.52 6.65
CA LEU A 251 -28.05 4.11 6.22
C LEU A 251 -28.08 2.66 5.72
N ASN A 252 -26.99 2.18 5.12
CA ASN A 252 -26.88 0.79 4.68
C ASN A 252 -26.88 -0.18 5.85
N PHE A 253 -26.24 0.18 6.97
CA PHE A 253 -26.28 -0.62 8.19
C PHE A 253 -27.70 -0.70 8.75
N LYS A 254 -28.40 0.45 8.85
CA LYS A 254 -29.79 0.49 9.30
C LYS A 254 -30.69 -0.43 8.47
N LYS A 255 -30.53 -0.43 7.13
CA LYS A 255 -31.26 -1.33 6.22
C LYS A 255 -30.91 -2.82 6.45
N ALA A 256 -29.65 -3.15 6.71
CA ALA A 256 -29.25 -4.52 7.04
C ALA A 256 -29.79 -4.99 8.39
N PHE A 257 -30.01 -4.09 9.35
CA PHE A 257 -30.67 -4.44 10.62
C PHE A 257 -32.18 -4.68 10.49
N SER A 258 -32.82 -4.17 9.44
CA SER A 258 -34.25 -4.37 9.18
C SER A 258 -34.61 -5.64 8.39
N THR A 259 -33.64 -6.39 7.85
CA THR A 259 -33.94 -7.68 7.18
C THR A 259 -34.40 -8.75 8.16
N SER A 260 -35.39 -9.55 7.75
CA SER A 260 -35.90 -10.69 8.52
C SER A 260 -34.89 -11.85 8.51
N GLY A 261 -34.77 -12.53 9.66
CA GLY A 261 -33.86 -13.67 9.84
C GLY A 261 -32.45 -13.28 10.29
N LEU A 262 -31.98 -13.92 11.37
CA LEU A 262 -30.67 -13.67 11.98
C LEU A 262 -29.51 -13.95 11.00
N LYS A 263 -29.60 -15.04 10.24
CA LYS A 263 -28.57 -15.45 9.28
C LYS A 263 -28.35 -14.40 8.19
N GLU A 264 -29.42 -13.88 7.61
CA GLU A 264 -29.33 -12.87 6.54
C GLU A 264 -28.86 -11.52 7.09
N LYS A 265 -29.30 -11.16 8.30
CA LYS A 265 -28.82 -9.98 9.02
C LYS A 265 -27.30 -10.05 9.25
N VAL A 266 -26.80 -11.15 9.80
CA VAL A 266 -25.36 -11.35 10.04
C VAL A 266 -24.57 -11.31 8.74
N LYS A 267 -25.04 -11.99 7.69
CA LYS A 267 -24.40 -11.99 6.37
C LYS A 267 -24.33 -10.59 5.77
N ASN A 268 -25.43 -9.82 5.83
CA ASN A 268 -25.49 -8.47 5.29
C ASN A 268 -24.60 -7.51 6.09
N ILE A 269 -24.60 -7.58 7.41
CA ILE A 269 -23.71 -6.78 8.26
C ILE A 269 -22.24 -7.15 7.97
N ALA A 270 -21.91 -8.43 7.93
CA ALA A 270 -20.55 -8.88 7.60
C ALA A 270 -20.11 -8.38 6.23
N PHE A 271 -20.98 -8.45 5.21
CA PHE A 271 -20.69 -7.91 3.89
C PHE A 271 -20.51 -6.38 3.91
N LEU A 272 -21.32 -5.65 4.67
CA LEU A 272 -21.17 -4.20 4.82
C LEU A 272 -19.87 -3.81 5.51
N ILE A 273 -19.49 -4.52 6.59
CA ILE A 273 -18.26 -4.26 7.37
C ILE A 273 -17.02 -4.62 6.55
N VAL A 274 -17.00 -5.80 5.93
CA VAL A 274 -15.81 -6.34 5.26
C VAL A 274 -15.69 -5.80 3.83
N GLY A 275 -16.83 -5.70 3.14
CA GLY A 275 -16.89 -5.57 1.69
C GLY A 275 -17.44 -4.25 1.14
N LYS A 276 -18.19 -3.47 1.92
CA LYS A 276 -18.70 -2.18 1.44
C LYS A 276 -17.95 -1.03 2.10
N ASN A 277 -17.92 -0.98 3.42
CA ASN A 277 -17.38 0.13 4.18
C ASN A 277 -15.84 0.16 4.16
N SER A 278 -15.31 1.28 3.67
CA SER A 278 -13.87 1.49 3.48
C SER A 278 -13.13 1.64 4.81
N PHE A 279 -13.75 2.27 5.81
CA PHE A 279 -13.14 2.54 7.12
C PHE A 279 -12.99 1.26 7.92
N THR A 280 -14.07 0.48 8.07
CA THR A 280 -14.01 -0.81 8.78
C THR A 280 -13.09 -1.79 8.05
N SER A 281 -13.10 -1.77 6.71
CA SER A 281 -12.16 -2.57 5.93
C SER A 281 -10.70 -2.17 6.19
N THR A 282 -10.41 -0.87 6.32
CA THR A 282 -9.07 -0.37 6.65
C THR A 282 -8.65 -0.78 8.07
N ILE A 283 -9.53 -0.62 9.06
CA ILE A 283 -9.26 -1.01 10.46
C ILE A 283 -8.97 -2.51 10.56
N LEU A 284 -9.75 -3.35 9.89
CA LEU A 284 -9.54 -4.80 9.89
C LEU A 284 -8.23 -5.18 9.17
N LYS A 285 -7.80 -4.43 8.15
CA LYS A 285 -6.50 -4.64 7.47
C LYS A 285 -5.31 -4.14 8.30
N PHE A 286 -5.48 -3.05 9.02
CA PHE A 286 -4.44 -2.41 9.81
C PHE A 286 -4.89 -2.31 11.27
N PRO A 287 -5.01 -3.45 11.99
CA PRO A 287 -5.46 -3.46 13.39
C PRO A 287 -4.56 -2.60 14.29
N ILE A 288 -3.32 -2.37 13.88
CA ILE A 288 -2.38 -1.46 14.53
C ILE A 288 -2.92 -0.03 14.69
N LEU A 289 -3.80 0.44 13.78
CA LEU A 289 -4.45 1.74 13.87
C LEU A 289 -5.36 1.86 15.10
N VAL A 290 -5.87 0.74 15.60
CA VAL A 290 -6.72 0.67 16.80
C VAL A 290 -5.89 0.23 18.01
N ALA A 291 -4.97 -0.71 17.82
CA ALA A 291 -4.15 -1.24 18.90
C ALA A 291 -3.18 -0.21 19.49
N ILE A 292 -2.56 0.65 18.67
CA ILE A 292 -1.63 1.69 19.16
C ILE A 292 -2.33 2.64 20.15
N PRO A 293 -3.46 3.29 19.81
CA PRO A 293 -4.20 4.09 20.78
C PRO A 293 -4.52 3.34 22.07
N ILE A 294 -5.05 2.11 21.99
CA ILE A 294 -5.45 1.33 23.18
C ILE A 294 -4.24 1.02 24.07
N LEU A 295 -3.12 0.61 23.49
CA LEU A 295 -1.90 0.30 24.24
C LEU A 295 -1.29 1.55 24.91
N LEU A 296 -1.41 2.71 24.27
CA LEU A 296 -0.96 3.98 24.84
C LEU A 296 -1.87 4.47 25.96
N PHE A 297 -3.18 4.26 25.87
CA PHE A 297 -4.12 4.57 26.96
C PHE A 297 -3.92 3.64 28.16
N ASN A 298 -3.60 2.37 27.94
CA ASN A 298 -3.39 1.41 29.03
C ASN A 298 -2.03 1.53 29.73
N ASN A 299 -0.99 2.03 29.06
CA ASN A 299 0.33 2.25 29.69
C ASN A 299 0.43 3.57 30.47
N ASN A 300 -0.61 4.41 30.45
CA ASN A 300 -0.69 5.66 31.20
C ASN A 300 -1.60 5.58 32.44
N ASN A 301 -2.08 4.38 32.78
CA ASN A 301 -2.80 4.04 34.02
C ASN A 301 -1.99 3.01 34.82
#